data_AF-W5QNU0-F1
#
_entry.id   AF-W5QNU0-F1
#
_cell.length_a   1.000
_cell.length_b   1.000
_cell.length_c   1.000
_cell.angle_alpha   90.00
_cell.angle_beta   90.00
_cell.angle_gamma   90.00
#
_symmetry.space_group_name_H-M   'P 1'
#
loop_
_entity.id
_entity.type
_entity.pdbx_description
1 polymer ?
#
loop_
_entity_poly.entity_id
_entity_poly.type
_entity_poly.pdbx_seq_one_letter_code
_entity_poly.pdbx_strand_id
1 'polypeptide(L)'
;SNKSPLLLEMNPINKQIPVLIHNGKPVCESLIIVQYIDEVWNDKSPLLPSDPYQRAQARFWADFVDKKVYGAARKVWSTKGEEQEAGKKEFLEILKTLEVELGDKPYFGGETFGYVDLSLITFYSWFHAYEVFGNINIEAECPKIIT
;
A
#
# COMPACT_ATOMS: atom_id res chain seq x y z
N SER A 1 -4.74 -24.53 8.44
CA SER A 1 -4.55 -23.13 8.91
C SER A 1 -4.18 -23.16 10.39
N ASN A 2 -2.90 -23.02 10.74
CA ASN A 2 -2.41 -23.02 12.12
C ASN A 2 -2.31 -21.57 12.66
N LYS A 3 -3.44 -20.85 12.68
CA LYS A 3 -3.51 -19.47 13.18
C LYS A 3 -3.51 -19.48 14.71
N SER A 4 -2.83 -18.51 15.33
CA SER A 4 -2.78 -18.43 16.80
C SER A 4 -4.17 -18.19 17.40
N PRO A 5 -4.47 -18.72 18.59
CA PRO A 5 -5.72 -18.43 19.30
C PRO A 5 -5.96 -16.93 19.47
N LEU A 6 -4.90 -16.17 19.78
CA LEU A 6 -4.95 -14.72 19.92
C LEU A 6 -5.44 -14.01 18.66
N LEU A 7 -4.98 -14.42 17.46
CA LEU A 7 -5.46 -13.83 16.21
C LEU A 7 -6.95 -14.12 15.98
N LEU A 8 -7.39 -15.34 16.29
CA LEU A 8 -8.78 -15.74 16.12
C LEU A 8 -9.72 -15.00 17.09
N GLU A 9 -9.22 -14.68 18.29
CA GLU A 9 -9.93 -13.85 19.28
C GLU A 9 -9.98 -12.38 18.85
N MET A 10 -8.85 -11.84 18.38
CA MET A 10 -8.70 -10.40 18.12
C MET A 10 -9.24 -9.96 16.76
N ASN A 11 -9.31 -10.87 15.77
CA ASN A 11 -9.94 -10.64 14.47
C ASN A 11 -10.80 -11.86 14.08
N PRO A 12 -11.96 -12.08 14.73
CA PRO A 12 -12.76 -13.27 14.52
C PRO A 12 -13.46 -13.31 13.15
N ILE A 13 -13.65 -12.15 12.51
CA ILE A 13 -14.34 -12.01 11.22
C ILE A 13 -13.40 -12.40 10.07
N ASN A 14 -12.34 -11.61 9.86
CA ASN A 14 -11.45 -11.80 8.72
C ASN A 14 -10.33 -12.80 9.03
N LYS A 15 -9.96 -12.94 10.32
CA LYS A 15 -8.87 -13.82 10.78
C LYS A 15 -7.56 -13.52 10.05
N GLN A 16 -7.35 -12.25 9.69
CA GLN A 16 -6.23 -11.78 8.88
C GLN A 16 -5.30 -10.88 9.71
N ILE A 17 -4.05 -10.84 9.31
CA ILE A 17 -3.07 -9.84 9.76
C ILE A 17 -3.03 -8.68 8.75
N PRO A 18 -2.56 -7.49 9.16
CA PRO A 18 -2.16 -7.10 10.52
C PRO A 18 -3.33 -6.90 11.49
N VAL A 19 -3.04 -7.05 12.79
CA VAL A 19 -3.91 -6.66 13.90
C VAL A 19 -3.06 -5.91 14.92
N LEU A 20 -3.44 -4.68 15.24
CA LEU A 20 -2.84 -3.90 16.32
C LEU A 20 -3.68 -4.10 17.58
N ILE A 21 -3.05 -4.50 18.70
CA ILE A 21 -3.74 -4.62 19.99
C ILE A 21 -3.22 -3.49 20.90
N HIS A 22 -4.03 -2.47 21.10
CA HIS A 22 -3.69 -1.33 21.96
C HIS A 22 -4.61 -1.31 23.19
N ASN A 23 -4.02 -1.45 24.38
CA ASN A 23 -4.76 -1.53 25.66
C ASN A 23 -5.85 -2.61 25.66
N GLY A 24 -5.52 -3.79 25.12
CA GLY A 24 -6.43 -4.93 25.00
C GLY A 24 -7.54 -4.79 23.94
N LYS A 25 -7.54 -3.69 23.17
CA LYS A 25 -8.53 -3.44 22.11
C LYS A 25 -7.91 -3.71 20.73
N PRO A 26 -8.49 -4.60 19.92
CA PRO A 26 -7.98 -4.86 18.58
C PRO A 26 -8.41 -3.79 17.57
N VAL A 27 -7.48 -3.41 16.70
CA VAL A 27 -7.70 -2.63 15.48
C VAL A 27 -7.20 -3.49 14.31
N CYS A 28 -8.08 -3.74 13.34
CA CYS A 28 -7.82 -4.62 12.19
C CYS A 28 -7.74 -3.80 10.91
N GLU A 29 -7.21 -4.41 9.85
CA GLU A 29 -6.95 -3.82 8.53
C GLU A 29 -5.81 -2.79 8.53
N SER A 30 -4.84 -2.97 7.64
CA SER A 30 -3.59 -2.17 7.61
C SER A 30 -3.87 -0.66 7.55
N LEU A 31 -4.71 -0.22 6.60
CA LEU A 31 -5.04 1.19 6.41
C LEU A 31 -5.83 1.79 7.59
N ILE A 32 -6.69 1.01 8.24
CA ILE A 32 -7.41 1.45 9.45
C ILE A 32 -6.44 1.55 10.64
N ILE A 33 -5.52 0.58 10.79
CA ILE A 33 -4.48 0.59 11.81
C ILE A 33 -3.58 1.83 11.66
N VAL A 34 -3.17 2.17 10.44
CA VAL A 34 -2.34 3.36 10.19
C VAL A 34 -3.08 4.64 10.59
N GLN A 35 -4.36 4.77 10.24
CA GLN A 35 -5.17 5.92 10.67
C GLN A 35 -5.31 6.00 12.19
N TYR A 36 -5.56 4.85 12.84
CA TYR A 36 -5.63 4.80 14.29
C TYR A 36 -4.31 5.25 14.95
N ILE A 37 -3.16 4.83 14.40
CA ILE A 37 -1.86 5.26 14.89
C ILE A 37 -1.71 6.79 14.75
N ASP A 38 -2.09 7.33 13.60
CA ASP A 38 -2.03 8.77 13.32
C ASP A 38 -2.90 9.58 14.29
N GLU A 39 -4.11 9.09 14.60
CA GLU A 39 -5.03 9.76 15.51
C GLU A 39 -4.58 9.69 16.98
N VAL A 40 -3.97 8.58 17.41
CA VAL A 40 -3.55 8.35 18.80
C VAL A 40 -2.20 8.99 19.12
N TRP A 41 -1.24 8.97 18.20
CA TRP A 41 0.11 9.52 18.37
C TRP A 41 0.37 10.67 17.38
N ASN A 42 -0.43 11.73 17.49
CA ASN A 42 -0.44 12.88 16.57
C ASN A 42 0.55 14.02 16.93
N ASP A 43 1.45 13.82 17.89
CA ASP A 43 2.21 14.90 18.52
C ASP A 43 3.45 15.36 17.72
N LYS A 44 3.90 14.59 16.71
CA LYS A 44 5.18 14.85 16.02
C LYS A 44 5.12 14.90 14.50
N SER A 45 4.55 13.88 13.88
CA SER A 45 4.61 13.71 12.42
C SER A 45 3.30 13.11 11.92
N PRO A 46 2.28 13.94 11.67
CA PRO A 46 0.99 13.45 11.18
C PRO A 46 1.16 12.82 9.80
N LEU A 47 0.62 11.61 9.62
CA LEU A 47 0.58 10.88 8.36
C LEU A 47 -0.51 11.41 7.43
N LEU A 48 -1.62 11.88 7.99
CA LEU A 48 -2.70 12.52 7.24
C LEU A 48 -2.68 14.04 7.37
N PRO A 49 -3.00 14.78 6.29
CA PRO A 49 -3.21 16.22 6.35
C PRO A 49 -4.34 16.62 7.32
N SER A 50 -4.17 17.79 7.96
CA SER A 50 -5.21 18.40 8.79
C SER A 50 -6.36 18.99 7.96
N ASP A 51 -6.07 19.48 6.75
CA ASP A 51 -7.09 19.94 5.81
C ASP A 51 -8.00 18.78 5.37
N PRO A 52 -9.34 18.91 5.51
CA PRO A 52 -10.27 17.83 5.18
C PRO A 52 -10.21 17.35 3.73
N TYR A 53 -9.97 18.26 2.77
CA TYR A 53 -9.93 17.90 1.35
C TYR A 53 -8.66 17.11 1.04
N GLN A 54 -7.49 17.60 1.48
CA GLN A 54 -6.22 16.89 1.30
C GLN A 54 -6.22 15.53 2.01
N ARG A 55 -6.83 15.43 3.20
CA ARG A 55 -7.03 14.15 3.88
C ARG A 55 -7.90 13.19 3.08
N ALA A 56 -8.95 13.68 2.41
CA ALA A 56 -9.76 12.87 1.52
C ALA A 56 -8.97 12.38 0.30
N GLN A 57 -8.11 13.22 -0.28
CA GLN A 57 -7.21 12.83 -1.38
C GLN A 57 -6.21 11.75 -0.94
N ALA A 58 -5.57 11.90 0.23
CA ALA A 58 -4.66 10.90 0.75
C ALA A 58 -5.37 9.55 0.99
N ARG A 59 -6.60 9.57 1.51
CA ARG A 59 -7.41 8.36 1.68
C ARG A 59 -7.79 7.71 0.36
N PHE A 60 -8.13 8.51 -0.65
CA PHE A 60 -8.44 8.03 -1.99
C PHE A 60 -7.24 7.29 -2.60
N TRP A 61 -6.05 7.89 -2.56
CA TRP A 61 -4.86 7.27 -3.15
C TRP A 61 -4.40 6.02 -2.41
N ALA A 62 -4.48 5.98 -1.08
CA ALA A 62 -4.19 4.76 -0.33
C ALA A 62 -5.19 3.63 -0.64
N ASP A 63 -6.49 3.95 -0.79
CA ASP A 63 -7.51 2.98 -1.23
C ASP A 63 -7.26 2.50 -2.67
N PHE A 64 -6.83 3.40 -3.56
CA PHE A 64 -6.40 3.04 -4.91
C PHE A 64 -5.23 2.06 -4.87
N VAL A 65 -4.19 2.32 -4.06
CA VAL A 65 -3.05 1.42 -3.87
C VAL A 65 -3.52 0.04 -3.39
N ASP A 66 -4.30 -0.01 -2.31
CA ASP A 66 -4.77 -1.27 -1.70
C ASP A 66 -5.58 -2.12 -2.69
N LYS A 67 -6.50 -1.49 -3.44
CA LYS A 67 -7.36 -2.20 -4.39
C LYS A 67 -6.68 -2.59 -5.69
N LYS A 68 -5.74 -1.78 -6.18
CA LYS A 68 -5.18 -1.93 -7.54
C LYS A 68 -3.82 -2.59 -7.53
N VAL A 69 -2.89 -2.11 -6.70
CA VAL A 69 -1.49 -2.56 -6.70
C VAL A 69 -1.41 -4.03 -6.31
N TYR A 70 -2.01 -4.44 -5.19
CA TYR A 70 -1.95 -5.83 -4.74
C TYR A 70 -2.53 -6.81 -5.76
N GLY A 71 -3.69 -6.49 -6.34
CA GLY A 71 -4.36 -7.35 -7.32
C GLY A 71 -3.54 -7.57 -8.59
N ALA A 72 -3.02 -6.49 -9.16
CA ALA A 72 -2.21 -6.57 -10.37
C ALA A 72 -0.84 -7.21 -10.11
N ALA A 73 -0.14 -6.77 -9.05
CA ALA A 73 1.15 -7.31 -8.66
C ALA A 73 1.08 -8.81 -8.35
N ARG A 74 0.00 -9.27 -7.72
CA ARG A 74 -0.21 -10.70 -7.46
C ARG A 74 -0.23 -11.52 -8.75
N LYS A 75 -0.91 -11.05 -9.80
CA LYS A 75 -0.93 -11.72 -11.10
C LYS A 75 0.49 -11.85 -11.66
N VAL A 76 1.31 -10.80 -11.54
CA VAL A 76 2.70 -10.80 -12.05
C VAL A 76 3.53 -11.96 -11.52
N TRP A 77 3.46 -12.28 -10.22
CA TRP A 77 4.29 -13.34 -9.64
C TRP A 77 3.60 -14.69 -9.49
N SER A 78 2.26 -14.75 -9.48
CA SER A 78 1.52 -16.00 -9.18
C SER A 78 0.86 -16.67 -10.40
N THR A 79 0.83 -16.04 -11.58
CA THR A 79 0.18 -16.59 -12.79
C THR A 79 1.18 -16.70 -13.95
N LYS A 80 0.74 -17.28 -15.08
CA LYS A 80 1.56 -17.50 -16.29
C LYS A 80 0.74 -17.22 -17.56
N GLY A 81 1.43 -17.01 -18.69
CA GLY A 81 0.78 -16.83 -19.99
C GLY A 81 -0.01 -15.53 -20.08
N GLU A 82 -1.16 -15.55 -20.76
CA GLU A 82 -1.97 -14.35 -21.02
C GLU A 82 -2.40 -13.61 -19.75
N GLU A 83 -2.70 -14.34 -18.67
CA GLU A 83 -3.09 -13.71 -17.40
C GLU A 83 -1.93 -12.94 -16.75
N GLN A 84 -0.71 -13.47 -16.87
CA GLN A 84 0.49 -12.79 -16.38
C GLN A 84 0.80 -11.56 -17.24
N GLU A 85 0.70 -11.66 -18.56
CA GLU A 85 0.86 -10.51 -19.47
C GLU A 85 -0.14 -9.39 -19.17
N ALA A 86 -1.41 -9.73 -18.97
CA ALA A 86 -2.43 -8.77 -18.57
C ALA A 86 -2.12 -8.13 -17.21
N GLY A 87 -1.67 -8.94 -16.23
CA GLY A 87 -1.27 -8.47 -14.91
C GLY A 87 -0.09 -7.51 -14.95
N LYS A 88 0.91 -7.78 -15.78
CA LYS A 88 2.09 -6.90 -15.98
C LYS A 88 1.68 -5.56 -16.56
N LYS A 89 0.86 -5.57 -17.61
CA LYS A 89 0.36 -4.34 -18.23
C LYS A 89 -0.47 -3.53 -17.22
N GLU A 90 -1.39 -4.18 -16.51
CA GLU A 90 -2.21 -3.53 -15.49
C GLU A 90 -1.33 -2.92 -14.38
N PHE A 91 -0.34 -3.66 -13.87
CA PHE A 91 0.57 -3.21 -12.83
C PHE A 91 1.39 -1.99 -13.25
N LEU A 92 1.98 -2.01 -14.45
CA LEU A 92 2.75 -0.87 -14.95
C LEU A 92 1.89 0.37 -15.18
N GLU A 93 0.66 0.23 -15.69
CA GLU A 93 -0.27 1.36 -15.84
C GLU A 93 -0.69 1.96 -14.49
N ILE A 94 -0.85 1.12 -13.46
CA ILE A 94 -1.12 1.57 -12.08
C ILE A 94 0.08 2.37 -11.56
N LEU A 95 1.30 1.88 -11.73
CA LEU A 95 2.52 2.59 -11.30
C LEU A 95 2.68 3.92 -12.05
N LYS A 96 2.43 3.97 -13.36
CA LYS A 96 2.44 5.22 -14.14
C LYS A 96 1.41 6.22 -13.63
N THR A 97 0.22 5.75 -13.25
CA THR A 97 -0.82 6.61 -12.65
C THR A 97 -0.32 7.20 -11.33
N LEU A 98 0.30 6.38 -10.47
CA LEU A 98 0.88 6.82 -9.21
C LEU A 98 2.08 7.77 -9.43
N GLU A 99 2.87 7.55 -10.47
CA GLU A 99 4.00 8.41 -10.82
C GLU A 99 3.54 9.82 -11.24
N VAL A 100 2.46 9.90 -12.02
CA VAL A 100 1.81 11.17 -12.37
C VAL A 100 1.29 11.88 -11.13
N GLU A 101 0.64 11.15 -10.21
CA GLU A 101 0.20 11.73 -8.94
C GLU A 101 1.36 12.22 -8.09
N LEU A 102 2.46 11.47 -7.99
CA LEU A 102 3.65 11.88 -7.25
C LEU A 102 4.22 13.19 -7.84
N GLY A 103 4.29 13.30 -9.17
CA GLY A 103 4.76 14.49 -9.86
C GLY A 103 6.23 14.75 -9.57
N ASP A 104 6.55 15.92 -9.02
CA ASP A 104 7.92 16.29 -8.59
C ASP A 104 8.05 16.37 -7.05
N LYS A 105 7.04 15.89 -6.32
CA LYS A 105 7.06 15.88 -4.85
C LYS A 105 8.02 14.78 -4.36
N PRO A 106 8.75 15.00 -3.26
CA PRO A 106 9.60 13.94 -2.69
C PRO A 106 8.78 12.81 -2.04
N TYR A 107 7.54 13.10 -1.62
CA TYR A 107 6.59 12.13 -1.08
C TYR A 107 5.18 12.39 -1.62
N PHE A 108 4.31 11.38 -1.60
CA PHE A 108 2.87 11.58 -1.82
C PHE A 108 2.26 12.50 -0.75
N GLY A 109 2.81 12.50 0.46
CA GLY A 109 2.50 13.48 1.51
C GLY A 109 3.02 14.90 1.26
N GLY A 110 3.71 15.17 0.15
CA GLY A 110 4.36 16.46 -0.13
C GLY A 110 5.82 16.46 0.33
N GLU A 111 6.18 17.39 1.20
CA GLU A 111 7.54 17.52 1.74
C GLU A 111 7.88 16.51 2.84
N THR A 112 6.87 15.81 3.35
CA THR A 112 7.00 14.84 4.44
C THR A 112 6.36 13.51 4.07
N PHE A 113 6.95 12.42 4.56
CA PHE A 113 6.39 11.08 4.44
C PHE A 113 4.98 11.02 5.04
N GLY A 114 4.02 10.48 4.30
CA GLY A 114 2.61 10.45 4.70
C GLY A 114 1.91 9.12 4.49
N TYR A 115 0.58 9.18 4.57
CA TYR A 115 -0.31 8.02 4.56
C TYR A 115 -0.23 7.18 3.27
N VAL A 116 -0.18 7.85 2.11
CA VAL A 116 -0.07 7.18 0.80
C VAL A 116 1.30 6.53 0.64
N ASP A 117 2.36 7.21 1.06
CA ASP A 117 3.73 6.68 1.04
C ASP A 117 3.80 5.36 1.82
N LEU A 118 3.24 5.33 3.04
CA LEU A 118 3.20 4.12 3.85
C LEU A 118 2.39 2.99 3.20
N SER A 119 1.32 3.32 2.49
CA SER A 119 0.51 2.32 1.76
C SER A 119 1.29 1.67 0.61
N LEU A 120 2.07 2.45 -0.14
CA LEU A 120 2.78 1.99 -1.34
C LEU A 120 4.14 1.38 -1.02
N ILE A 121 4.92 1.96 -0.10
CA ILE A 121 6.32 1.58 0.13
C ILE A 121 6.47 0.13 0.61
N THR A 122 5.44 -0.45 1.22
CA THR A 122 5.45 -1.86 1.63
C THR A 122 5.56 -2.81 0.44
N PHE A 123 5.06 -2.42 -0.74
CA PHE A 123 5.17 -3.17 -1.99
C PHE A 123 6.55 -3.04 -2.63
N TYR A 124 7.29 -1.97 -2.37
CA TYR A 124 8.63 -1.76 -2.92
C TYR A 124 9.58 -2.92 -2.58
N SER A 125 9.45 -3.50 -1.37
CA SER A 125 10.24 -4.67 -0.98
C SER A 125 10.02 -5.92 -1.85
N TRP A 126 8.92 -5.95 -2.61
CA TRP A 126 8.58 -7.04 -3.55
C TRP A 126 8.90 -6.71 -5.01
N PHE A 127 9.32 -5.49 -5.34
CA PHE A 127 9.53 -5.07 -6.73
C PHE A 127 10.53 -5.97 -7.45
N HIS A 128 11.63 -6.34 -6.79
CA HIS A 128 12.60 -7.28 -7.37
C HIS A 128 11.94 -8.62 -7.78
N ALA A 129 11.03 -9.15 -6.96
CA ALA A 129 10.30 -10.37 -7.31
C ALA A 129 9.39 -10.13 -8.52
N TYR A 130 8.69 -9.00 -8.58
CA TYR A 130 7.83 -8.65 -9.72
C TYR A 130 8.62 -8.49 -11.02
N GLU A 131 9.81 -7.90 -10.96
CA GLU A 131 10.72 -7.78 -12.11
C GLU A 131 11.20 -9.15 -12.59
N VAL A 132 11.65 -10.01 -11.67
CA VAL A 132 12.17 -11.34 -12.02
C VAL A 132 11.07 -12.25 -12.57
N PHE A 133 9.91 -12.33 -11.89
CA PHE A 133 8.82 -13.20 -12.32
C PHE A 133 8.08 -12.64 -13.55
N GLY A 134 7.94 -11.32 -13.62
CA GLY A 134 7.27 -10.64 -14.73
C GLY A 134 8.16 -10.43 -15.95
N ASN A 135 9.48 -10.53 -15.82
CA ASN A 135 10.44 -10.09 -16.82
C ASN A 135 10.15 -8.65 -17.29
N ILE A 136 10.00 -7.75 -16.33
CA ILE A 136 9.78 -6.31 -16.52
C ILE A 136 10.90 -5.52 -15.82
N ASN A 137 11.09 -4.27 -16.23
CA ASN A 137 12.00 -3.33 -15.57
C ASN A 137 11.16 -2.13 -15.09
N ILE A 138 10.97 -2.02 -13.78
CA ILE A 138 10.09 -1.00 -13.21
C ILE A 138 10.77 0.38 -13.27
N GLU A 139 12.08 0.45 -13.03
CA GLU A 139 12.85 1.70 -13.09
C GLU A 139 12.81 2.34 -14.49
N ALA A 140 12.86 1.54 -15.55
CA ALA A 140 12.79 2.03 -16.92
C ALA A 140 11.39 2.58 -17.29
N GLU A 141 10.33 2.04 -16.69
CA GLU A 141 8.93 2.41 -17.00
C GLU A 141 8.37 3.50 -16.08
N CYS A 142 8.84 3.55 -14.82
CA CYS A 142 8.37 4.43 -13.75
C CYS A 142 9.54 4.91 -12.87
N PRO A 143 10.50 5.67 -13.41
CA PRO A 143 11.73 6.03 -12.70
C PRO A 143 11.49 6.78 -11.38
N LYS A 144 10.49 7.68 -11.31
CA LYS A 144 10.24 8.49 -10.11
C LYS A 144 9.60 7.70 -8.96
N ILE A 145 9.08 6.51 -9.24
CA ILE A 145 8.61 5.60 -8.17
C ILE A 145 9.80 4.87 -7.52
N ILE A 146 10.93 4.76 -8.23
CA ILE A 146 12.12 4.04 -7.76
C ILE A 146 13.14 4.98 -7.08
N THR A 147 13.26 6.22 -7.56
CA THR A 147 14.21 7.24 -7.08
C THR A 147 13.63 8.13 -6.00
#